data_AF-A0A0C9XS27-F1
#
_entry.id   AF-A0A0C9XS27-F1
#
_cell.length_a   1.000
_cell.length_b   1.000
_cell.length_c   1.000
_cell.angle_alpha   90.00
_cell.angle_beta   90.00
_cell.angle_gamma   90.00
#
_symmetry.space_group_name_H-M   'P 1'
#
loop_
_entity.id
_entity.type
_entity.pdbx_description
1 polymer ?
#
loop_
_entity_poly.entity_id
_entity_poly.type
_entity_poly.pdbx_seq_one_letter_code
_entity_poly.pdbx_strand_id
1 'polypeptide(L)'
;MQFKMLFAQDRNDSLKRVATRVLDGDLDDTGSLASSLPSSEYTFHHEQYLTREFVDTFASGWQAGHSIFDKDGDGNLCAQRWKTMKDSATQKMWNVFDESGAFIAVCRHGFCLLIMDMVQSGEQSKYALAVTSKLLDMFGSDLGGGYDIGCQFKSTLASSTLGKRARSLNYMSLVNAFHGHAHNRLCQLDNLTTYVEGLGLEDLEGCERAFSKSNALAPSTRYALIFPEDRPLHATLNTMMKWKSKFLLNNYKQALDLLSNGHATLEQLMHKLGVSDPATFKLWLDEECVYLKSLLCEPVEEILQMEYWQWLVSLKGSRKSLETVLSTWTVVTTHNVASIQSDGSATRKAETMCHHIQENYKKDLKAVQELEGHLGITRRWVPEDKEWQAAAHLVANRKYQWALDNVECLVVSQIFELSKMNQSGTGYKLRKHIGKALQTHSAAICTALSQYNTAAKALGR
;
A
#
# COMPACT_ATOMS: atom_id res chain seq x y z
N MET A 1 19.51 13.15 -22.44
CA MET A 1 18.52 13.39 -21.36
C MET A 1 17.45 12.33 -21.52
N GLN A 2 17.19 11.52 -20.50
CA GLN A 2 16.32 10.33 -20.58
C GLN A 2 14.83 10.67 -20.64
N PHE A 3 14.44 11.84 -20.10
CA PHE A 3 13.07 12.37 -20.19
C PHE A 3 13.08 13.68 -20.96
N LYS A 4 12.11 13.84 -21.87
CA LYS A 4 11.81 15.13 -22.51
C LYS A 4 11.00 16.02 -21.58
N MET A 5 10.15 15.44 -20.75
CA MET A 5 9.35 16.16 -19.78
C MET A 5 9.03 15.31 -18.56
N LEU A 6 9.07 15.96 -17.39
CA LEU A 6 8.72 15.40 -16.10
C LEU A 6 7.53 16.17 -15.52
N PHE A 7 6.59 15.43 -14.97
CA PHE A 7 5.45 15.98 -14.27
C PHE A 7 5.06 15.10 -13.09
N ALA A 8 4.38 15.70 -12.11
CA ALA A 8 3.72 15.01 -11.02
C ALA A 8 2.21 15.06 -11.28
N GLN A 9 1.48 14.02 -10.86
CA GLN A 9 0.03 13.99 -10.87
C GLN A 9 -0.50 13.39 -9.57
N ASP A 10 -1.54 13.98 -9.01
CA ASP A 10 -2.17 13.45 -7.79
C ASP A 10 -3.55 14.09 -7.53
N ARG A 11 -4.27 13.56 -6.55
CA ARG A 11 -5.55 14.06 -6.04
C ARG A 11 -5.39 15.02 -4.87
N ASN A 12 -6.42 15.83 -4.67
CA ASN A 12 -6.62 16.60 -3.46
C ASN A 12 -8.09 16.54 -3.01
N ASP A 13 -8.31 15.86 -1.89
CA ASP A 13 -9.63 15.71 -1.28
C ASP A 13 -10.00 16.90 -0.38
N SER A 14 -9.16 17.93 -0.25
CA SER A 14 -9.44 19.08 0.63
C SER A 14 -10.48 20.04 0.03
N LEU A 15 -10.57 20.08 -1.29
CA LEU A 15 -11.41 21.00 -2.06
C LEU A 15 -12.82 20.46 -2.31
N LYS A 16 -13.42 19.82 -1.31
CA LYS A 16 -14.78 19.26 -1.42
C LYS A 16 -15.82 20.37 -1.49
N ARG A 17 -16.80 20.21 -2.37
CA ARG A 17 -17.98 21.07 -2.49
C ARG A 17 -19.24 20.29 -2.11
N VAL A 18 -20.00 20.83 -1.17
CA VAL A 18 -21.25 20.21 -0.70
C VAL A 18 -22.30 20.30 -1.81
N ALA A 19 -23.05 19.21 -2.00
CA ALA A 19 -24.10 19.19 -3.00
C ALA A 19 -25.21 20.20 -2.68
N THR A 20 -25.64 21.00 -3.66
CA THR A 20 -26.63 22.09 -3.45
C THR A 20 -27.93 21.56 -2.82
N ARG A 21 -28.34 20.33 -3.15
CA ARG A 21 -29.55 19.68 -2.61
C ARG A 21 -29.49 19.39 -1.11
N VAL A 22 -28.29 19.17 -0.57
CA VAL A 22 -28.08 18.94 0.87
C VAL A 22 -28.31 20.24 1.67
N LEU A 23 -28.19 21.40 1.02
CA LEU A 23 -28.45 22.70 1.63
C LEU A 23 -29.94 23.05 1.68
N ASP A 24 -30.76 22.44 0.82
CA ASP A 24 -32.21 22.69 0.71
C ASP A 24 -33.07 21.80 1.63
N GLY A 25 -32.47 20.84 2.36
CA GLY A 25 -33.14 20.12 3.46
C GLY A 25 -33.81 18.78 3.12
N ASP A 26 -33.76 18.30 1.88
CA ASP A 26 -34.31 17.00 1.47
C ASP A 26 -33.35 15.85 1.79
N LEU A 27 -33.45 15.28 3.00
CA LEU A 27 -32.66 14.13 3.43
C LEU A 27 -33.41 12.78 3.37
N ASP A 28 -34.72 12.76 3.09
CA ASP A 28 -35.57 11.58 3.31
C ASP A 28 -36.14 10.91 2.05
N ASP A 29 -35.89 11.39 0.83
CA ASP A 29 -36.43 10.71 -0.35
C ASP A 29 -35.54 9.54 -0.82
N THR A 30 -35.97 8.33 -0.46
CA THR A 30 -35.40 7.04 -0.86
C THR A 30 -35.95 6.57 -2.22
N GLY A 31 -36.40 7.49 -3.07
CA GLY A 31 -36.81 7.25 -4.45
C GLY A 31 -35.63 6.99 -5.41
N SER A 32 -35.84 6.06 -6.34
CA SER A 32 -34.90 5.64 -7.39
C SER A 32 -34.17 6.82 -8.07
N LEU A 33 -32.84 6.77 -7.94
CA LEU A 33 -31.76 7.43 -8.71
C LEU A 33 -32.14 7.98 -10.10
N ALA A 34 -32.81 9.14 -10.16
CA ALA A 34 -32.95 9.91 -11.40
C ALA A 34 -31.99 11.09 -11.35
N SER A 35 -30.95 11.01 -12.18
CA SER A 35 -29.95 12.03 -12.42
C SER A 35 -30.58 13.37 -12.79
N SER A 36 -30.70 14.27 -11.84
CA SER A 36 -30.82 15.70 -12.15
C SER A 36 -29.43 16.31 -11.95
N LEU A 37 -28.55 15.98 -12.91
CA LEU A 37 -27.29 16.68 -13.13
C LEU A 37 -27.56 18.19 -13.17
N PRO A 38 -26.64 19.05 -12.73
CA PRO A 38 -26.71 20.46 -13.09
C PRO A 38 -26.79 20.53 -14.62
N SER A 39 -27.76 21.28 -15.14
CA SER A 39 -27.91 21.50 -16.58
C SER A 39 -26.55 21.77 -17.21
N SER A 40 -26.34 21.12 -18.35
CA SER A 40 -25.23 21.22 -19.30
C SER A 40 -24.84 22.64 -19.75
N GLU A 41 -25.35 23.71 -19.15
CA GLU A 41 -25.29 25.07 -19.72
C GLU A 41 -24.09 25.91 -19.28
N TYR A 42 -23.25 25.42 -18.35
CA TYR A 42 -22.16 26.23 -17.78
C TYR A 42 -20.87 25.42 -17.58
N THR A 43 -20.31 24.90 -18.67
CA THR A 43 -19.00 24.24 -18.66
C THR A 43 -17.89 25.29 -18.76
N PHE A 44 -17.05 25.41 -17.72
CA PHE A 44 -15.81 26.18 -17.82
C PHE A 44 -14.86 25.50 -18.80
N HIS A 45 -14.68 26.09 -19.97
CA HIS A 45 -13.74 25.64 -20.98
C HIS A 45 -12.43 26.41 -20.83
N HIS A 46 -11.41 25.74 -20.31
CA HIS A 46 -10.04 26.22 -20.33
C HIS A 46 -9.13 25.07 -20.77
N GLU A 47 -8.06 25.36 -21.52
CA GLU A 47 -7.18 24.33 -22.09
C GLU A 47 -6.56 23.40 -21.03
N GLN A 48 -6.39 23.92 -19.81
CA GLN A 48 -5.90 23.19 -18.65
C GLN A 48 -6.99 22.39 -17.92
N TYR A 49 -8.28 22.61 -18.18
CA TYR A 49 -9.36 21.86 -17.54
C TYR A 49 -9.82 20.70 -18.41
N LEU A 50 -9.72 19.48 -17.89
CA LEU A 50 -10.29 18.32 -18.58
C LEU A 50 -11.80 18.25 -18.30
N THR A 51 -12.57 18.02 -19.35
CA THR A 51 -14.02 17.83 -19.24
C THR A 51 -14.33 16.48 -18.61
N ARG A 52 -15.43 16.42 -17.87
CA ARG A 52 -15.92 15.17 -17.27
C ARG A 52 -16.13 14.09 -18.33
N GLU A 53 -16.72 14.44 -19.47
CA GLU A 53 -16.96 13.52 -20.58
C GLU A 53 -15.67 12.85 -21.05
N PHE A 54 -14.58 13.61 -21.18
CA PHE A 54 -13.27 13.07 -21.55
C PHE A 54 -12.74 12.11 -20.48
N VAL A 55 -12.81 12.49 -19.20
CA VAL A 55 -12.32 11.65 -18.10
C VAL A 55 -13.13 10.35 -17.97
N ASP A 56 -14.45 10.43 -18.16
CA ASP A 56 -15.34 9.28 -18.01
C ASP A 56 -15.16 8.24 -19.13
N THR A 57 -14.52 8.58 -20.26
CA THR A 57 -14.09 7.59 -21.27
C THR A 57 -13.12 6.54 -20.70
N PHE A 58 -12.42 6.85 -19.61
CA PHE A 58 -11.49 5.96 -18.92
C PHE A 58 -12.10 5.23 -17.72
N ALA A 59 -13.38 5.48 -17.40
CA ALA A 59 -14.06 4.84 -16.26
C ALA A 59 -14.36 3.35 -16.50
N SER A 60 -14.58 2.94 -17.75
CA SER A 60 -15.02 1.59 -18.13
C SER A 60 -13.88 0.59 -18.38
N GLY A 61 -12.62 0.99 -18.17
CA GLY A 61 -11.43 0.19 -18.51
C GLY A 61 -11.15 -1.01 -17.58
N TRP A 62 -12.00 -1.27 -16.58
CA TRP A 62 -11.82 -2.42 -15.69
C TRP A 62 -12.46 -3.68 -16.28
N GLN A 63 -11.76 -4.34 -17.20
CA GLN A 63 -11.95 -5.77 -17.36
C GLN A 63 -11.32 -6.42 -16.13
N ALA A 64 -12.15 -6.87 -15.20
CA ALA A 64 -11.75 -7.83 -14.18
C ALA A 64 -11.34 -9.12 -14.90
N GLY A 65 -10.11 -9.17 -15.38
CA GLY A 65 -9.48 -10.41 -15.81
C GLY A 65 -9.29 -11.26 -14.57
N HIS A 66 -10.12 -12.29 -14.42
CA HIS A 66 -9.69 -13.51 -13.77
C HIS A 66 -8.44 -14.00 -14.53
N SER A 67 -7.24 -13.69 -14.04
CA SER A 67 -6.07 -14.46 -14.41
C SER A 67 -6.16 -15.81 -13.70
N ILE A 68 -6.67 -16.78 -14.45
CA ILE A 68 -6.43 -18.19 -14.20
C ILE A 68 -4.91 -18.37 -14.30
N PHE A 69 -4.24 -18.58 -13.16
CA PHE A 69 -2.85 -19.03 -13.05
C PHE A 69 -1.86 -18.50 -14.10
N ASP A 70 -1.47 -17.23 -14.00
CA ASP A 70 -0.14 -16.83 -14.45
C ASP A 70 0.85 -17.11 -13.31
N LYS A 71 1.81 -18.00 -13.57
CA LYS A 71 2.81 -18.49 -12.62
C LYS A 71 3.93 -17.48 -12.28
N ASP A 72 3.83 -16.24 -12.73
CA ASP A 72 4.65 -15.13 -12.27
C ASP A 72 3.70 -13.99 -11.86
N GLY A 73 3.53 -13.77 -10.56
CA GLY A 73 2.63 -12.76 -10.04
C GLY A 73 2.96 -11.37 -10.60
N ASP A 74 1.94 -10.57 -10.93
CA ASP A 74 2.08 -9.13 -11.22
C ASP A 74 2.98 -8.53 -10.14
N GLY A 75 4.23 -8.23 -10.49
CA GLY A 75 5.35 -7.98 -9.58
C GLY A 75 5.20 -6.77 -8.66
N ASN A 76 3.99 -6.26 -8.50
CA ASN A 76 3.64 -5.16 -7.63
C ASN A 76 3.16 -5.65 -6.25
N LEU A 77 4.14 -5.93 -5.39
CA LEU A 77 3.93 -6.27 -3.97
C LEU A 77 3.41 -5.08 -3.14
N CYS A 78 3.48 -3.84 -3.65
CA CYS A 78 2.95 -2.66 -2.95
C CYS A 78 1.41 -2.62 -2.98
N ALA A 79 0.78 -3.00 -4.10
CA ALA A 79 -0.67 -2.95 -4.25
C ALA A 79 -1.40 -3.87 -3.25
N GLN A 80 -0.81 -5.02 -2.90
CA GLN A 80 -1.35 -5.94 -1.90
C GLN A 80 -1.30 -5.36 -0.48
N ARG A 81 -0.21 -4.67 -0.11
CA ARG A 81 -0.11 -3.99 1.20
C ARG A 81 -1.15 -2.89 1.38
N TRP A 82 -1.55 -2.21 0.29
CA TRP A 82 -2.49 -1.09 0.35
C TRP A 82 -3.96 -1.47 0.23
N LYS A 83 -4.31 -2.53 -0.52
CA LYS A 83 -5.69 -3.03 -0.63
C LYS A 83 -6.26 -3.51 0.70
N THR A 84 -5.43 -4.02 1.60
CA THR A 84 -5.85 -4.49 2.94
C THR A 84 -6.32 -3.34 3.85
N MET A 85 -6.17 -2.08 3.43
CA MET A 85 -6.46 -0.90 4.25
C MET A 85 -7.78 -0.17 3.95
N LYS A 86 -8.48 -0.50 2.86
CA LYS A 86 -9.75 0.14 2.51
C LYS A 86 -10.63 -0.84 1.76
N ASP A 87 -11.82 -1.13 2.30
CA ASP A 87 -13.06 -1.03 1.52
C ASP A 87 -14.31 -1.33 2.35
N SER A 88 -15.20 -0.33 2.41
CA SER A 88 -16.68 -0.41 2.52
C SER A 88 -17.28 0.83 3.19
N ALA A 89 -16.52 1.55 4.04
CA ALA A 89 -17.05 2.70 4.80
C ALA A 89 -17.03 4.05 4.04
N THR A 90 -16.21 4.22 3.00
CA THR A 90 -15.96 5.51 2.34
C THR A 90 -16.95 5.86 1.22
N GLN A 91 -17.62 4.87 0.62
CA GLN A 91 -18.46 5.10 -0.56
C GLN A 91 -19.71 5.93 -0.25
N LYS A 92 -20.37 5.68 0.90
CA LYS A 92 -21.54 6.46 1.35
C LYS A 92 -21.20 7.91 1.73
N MET A 93 -19.95 8.19 2.12
CA MET A 93 -19.49 9.52 2.52
C MET A 93 -19.38 10.49 1.33
N TRP A 94 -19.11 9.98 0.13
CA TRP A 94 -18.88 10.82 -1.06
C TRP A 94 -20.16 11.36 -1.70
N ASN A 95 -21.29 10.69 -1.47
CA ASN A 95 -22.60 11.10 -2.02
C ASN A 95 -23.11 12.44 -1.49
N VAL A 96 -22.51 12.97 -0.41
CA VAL A 96 -22.84 14.27 0.18
C VAL A 96 -22.23 15.44 -0.61
N PHE A 97 -21.23 15.16 -1.46
CA PHE A 97 -20.47 16.17 -2.19
C PHE A 97 -20.70 16.06 -3.70
N ASP A 98 -20.97 17.18 -4.37
CA ASP A 98 -20.99 17.22 -5.85
C ASP A 98 -19.56 17.06 -6.38
N GLU A 99 -18.62 17.83 -5.82
CA GLU A 99 -17.18 17.70 -6.06
C GLU A 99 -16.53 17.10 -4.81
N SER A 100 -15.97 15.90 -4.94
CA SER A 100 -15.26 15.20 -3.86
C SER A 100 -13.79 15.64 -3.72
N GLY A 101 -13.28 16.41 -4.68
CA GLY A 101 -11.90 16.90 -4.71
C GLY A 101 -11.49 17.36 -6.10
N ALA A 102 -10.19 17.53 -6.32
CA ALA A 102 -9.60 17.82 -7.62
C ALA A 102 -8.42 16.89 -7.90
N PHE A 103 -8.20 16.54 -9.16
CA PHE A 103 -6.99 15.85 -9.62
C PHE A 103 -6.20 16.79 -10.53
N ILE A 104 -4.90 16.93 -10.29
CA ILE A 104 -4.06 17.86 -11.06
C ILE A 104 -2.81 17.18 -11.59
N ALA A 105 -2.25 17.78 -12.64
CA ALA A 105 -0.90 17.51 -13.12
C ALA A 105 -0.06 18.79 -13.06
N VAL A 106 1.17 18.68 -12.57
CA VAL A 106 2.11 19.80 -12.37
C VAL A 106 3.45 19.45 -12.99
N CYS A 107 4.01 20.32 -13.83
CA CYS A 107 5.34 20.08 -14.39
C CYS A 107 6.44 20.29 -13.35
N ARG A 108 7.66 19.86 -13.66
CA ARG A 108 8.85 20.08 -12.82
C ARG A 108 9.11 21.53 -12.39
N HIS A 109 8.60 22.51 -13.14
CA HIS A 109 8.76 23.93 -12.82
C HIS A 109 7.66 24.46 -11.87
N GLY A 110 6.73 23.60 -11.43
CA GLY A 110 5.61 23.97 -10.57
C GLY A 110 4.43 24.61 -11.31
N PHE A 111 4.38 24.57 -12.64
CA PHE A 111 3.21 25.02 -13.39
C PHE A 111 2.17 23.91 -13.48
N CYS A 112 0.92 24.26 -13.19
CA CYS A 112 -0.19 23.35 -13.41
C CYS A 112 -0.37 23.16 -14.92
N LEU A 113 -0.42 21.90 -15.34
CA LEU A 113 -0.61 21.48 -16.72
C LEU A 113 -2.08 21.18 -16.97
N LEU A 114 -2.67 20.37 -16.08
CA LEU A 114 -4.05 19.89 -16.19
C LEU A 114 -4.73 19.89 -14.82
N ILE A 115 -6.03 20.15 -14.81
CA ILE A 115 -6.93 20.14 -13.67
C ILE A 115 -8.20 19.40 -14.08
N MET A 116 -8.76 18.60 -13.16
CA MET A 116 -10.09 18.05 -13.31
C MET A 116 -10.76 17.88 -11.96
N ASP A 117 -12.08 17.99 -11.94
CA ASP A 117 -12.87 17.78 -10.72
C ASP A 117 -13.06 16.28 -10.49
N MET A 118 -12.94 15.88 -9.24
CA MET A 118 -13.39 14.55 -8.81
C MET A 118 -14.86 14.68 -8.41
N VAL A 119 -15.73 13.88 -9.03
CA VAL A 119 -17.18 14.01 -8.86
C VAL A 119 -17.73 12.77 -8.18
N GLN A 120 -18.29 12.95 -6.98
CA GLN A 120 -18.96 11.90 -6.20
C GLN A 120 -18.14 10.59 -6.05
N SER A 121 -16.82 10.68 -6.15
CA SER A 121 -15.92 9.52 -6.10
C SER A 121 -14.67 9.81 -5.30
N GLY A 122 -14.04 8.77 -4.75
CA GLY A 122 -12.63 8.87 -4.38
C GLY A 122 -11.73 8.89 -5.62
N GLU A 123 -10.44 8.75 -5.41
CA GLU A 123 -9.47 8.55 -6.49
C GLU A 123 -9.77 7.28 -7.25
N GLN A 124 -10.05 7.44 -8.54
CA GLN A 124 -10.20 6.35 -9.48
C GLN A 124 -9.05 6.44 -10.49
N SER A 125 -8.61 5.29 -11.01
CA SER A 125 -7.56 5.22 -12.02
C SER A 125 -7.85 6.07 -13.26
N LYS A 126 -9.13 6.31 -13.57
CA LYS A 126 -9.56 7.13 -14.71
C LYS A 126 -8.94 8.53 -14.74
N TYR A 127 -8.70 9.16 -13.59
CA TYR A 127 -8.13 10.50 -13.53
C TYR A 127 -6.67 10.52 -14.00
N ALA A 128 -5.85 9.60 -13.46
CA ALA A 128 -4.45 9.45 -13.87
C ALA A 128 -4.31 8.98 -15.33
N LEU A 129 -5.23 8.11 -15.80
CA LEU A 129 -5.29 7.70 -17.21
C LEU A 129 -5.61 8.88 -18.13
N ALA A 130 -6.58 9.74 -17.77
CA ALA A 130 -6.95 10.91 -18.54
C ALA A 130 -5.80 11.92 -18.66
N VAL A 131 -5.10 12.22 -17.54
CA VAL A 131 -3.87 13.04 -17.55
C VAL A 131 -2.83 12.43 -18.49
N THR A 132 -2.55 11.14 -18.32
CA THR A 132 -1.53 10.45 -19.11
C THR A 132 -1.86 10.49 -20.61
N SER A 133 -3.11 10.24 -20.99
CA SER A 133 -3.54 10.34 -22.39
C SER A 133 -3.29 11.73 -22.95
N LYS A 134 -3.77 12.77 -22.25
CA LYS A 134 -3.70 14.15 -22.73
C LYS A 134 -2.26 14.64 -22.86
N LEU A 135 -1.39 14.30 -21.90
CA LEU A 135 0.01 14.69 -21.95
C LEU A 135 0.78 13.93 -23.04
N LEU A 136 0.46 12.66 -23.29
CA LEU A 136 1.01 11.92 -24.42
C LEU A 136 0.55 12.49 -25.78
N ASP A 137 -0.67 13.03 -25.87
CA ASP A 137 -1.14 13.76 -27.06
C ASP A 137 -0.35 15.06 -27.29
N MET A 138 -0.06 15.80 -26.21
CA MET A 138 0.57 17.11 -26.29
C MET A 138 2.09 17.07 -26.46
N PHE A 139 2.77 16.20 -25.71
CA PHE A 139 4.22 16.22 -25.58
C PHE A 139 4.91 15.00 -26.24
N GLY A 140 4.15 13.98 -26.62
CA GLY A 140 4.67 12.83 -27.34
C GLY A 140 5.45 11.86 -26.44
N SER A 141 6.70 11.59 -26.83
CA SER A 141 7.53 10.53 -26.22
C SER A 141 8.32 10.97 -24.99
N ASP A 142 8.82 9.99 -24.23
CA ASP A 142 9.81 10.14 -23.16
C ASP A 142 9.31 11.02 -22.01
N LEU A 143 8.05 10.82 -21.61
CA LEU A 143 7.44 11.48 -20.46
C LEU A 143 7.62 10.64 -19.20
N GLY A 144 8.04 11.27 -18.09
CA GLY A 144 8.05 10.67 -16.76
C GLY A 144 6.97 11.29 -15.87
N GLY A 145 6.01 10.48 -15.42
CA GLY A 145 4.91 10.91 -14.58
C GLY A 145 5.06 10.37 -13.15
N GLY A 146 5.35 11.25 -12.21
CA GLY A 146 5.37 10.97 -10.78
C GLY A 146 3.97 10.86 -10.19
N TYR A 147 3.74 9.83 -9.40
CA TYR A 147 2.50 9.61 -8.68
C TYR A 147 2.78 8.78 -7.42
N ASP A 148 2.10 9.09 -6.30
CA ASP A 148 2.23 8.34 -5.03
C ASP A 148 2.11 6.83 -5.21
N ILE A 149 1.15 6.44 -6.05
CA ILE A 149 0.84 5.06 -6.41
C ILE A 149 1.43 4.67 -7.76
N GLY A 150 2.48 5.35 -8.22
CA GLY A 150 3.06 5.21 -9.55
C GLY A 150 3.43 3.77 -9.94
N CYS A 151 3.89 2.96 -9.00
CA CYS A 151 4.14 1.54 -9.22
C CYS A 151 2.85 0.75 -9.56
N GLN A 152 1.74 1.02 -8.88
CA GLN A 152 0.42 0.41 -9.14
C GLN A 152 -0.22 0.99 -10.39
N PHE A 153 -0.02 2.29 -10.61
CA PHE A 153 -0.45 2.93 -11.82
C PHE A 153 0.25 2.35 -13.06
N LYS A 154 1.51 1.88 -12.95
CA LYS A 154 2.21 1.19 -14.03
C LYS A 154 1.44 -0.03 -14.54
N SER A 155 1.01 -0.93 -13.64
CA SER A 155 0.19 -2.11 -14.00
C SER A 155 -1.19 -1.70 -14.53
N THR A 156 -1.79 -0.67 -13.93
CA THR A 156 -3.08 -0.12 -14.36
C THR A 156 -3.01 0.47 -15.78
N LEU A 157 -1.96 1.23 -16.08
CA LEU A 157 -1.73 1.82 -17.38
C LEU A 157 -1.45 0.73 -18.42
N ALA A 158 -0.63 -0.27 -18.06
CA ALA A 158 -0.29 -1.39 -18.96
C ALA A 158 -1.51 -2.22 -19.39
N SER A 159 -2.48 -2.39 -18.48
CA SER A 159 -3.75 -3.11 -18.71
C SER A 159 -4.84 -2.24 -19.33
N SER A 160 -4.69 -0.91 -19.34
CA SER A 160 -5.64 0.01 -19.97
C SER A 160 -5.52 0.05 -21.50
N THR A 161 -6.50 0.69 -22.15
CA THR A 161 -6.47 1.01 -23.58
C THR A 161 -5.26 1.86 -23.99
N LEU A 162 -4.68 2.62 -23.05
CA LEU A 162 -3.49 3.45 -23.27
C LEU A 162 -2.18 2.66 -23.21
N GLY A 163 -2.17 1.42 -22.71
CA GLY A 163 -0.93 0.69 -22.41
C GLY A 163 -0.01 0.52 -23.62
N LYS A 164 -0.57 0.17 -24.80
CA LYS A 164 0.22 0.05 -26.04
C LYS A 164 0.84 1.38 -26.45
N ARG A 165 0.05 2.45 -26.38
CA ARG A 165 0.48 3.80 -26.75
C ARG A 165 1.56 4.32 -25.80
N ALA A 166 1.33 4.21 -24.49
CA ALA A 166 2.28 4.60 -23.45
C ALA A 166 3.64 3.90 -23.64
N ARG A 167 3.64 2.59 -23.95
CA ARG A 167 4.87 1.85 -24.27
C ARG A 167 5.54 2.35 -25.55
N SER A 168 4.78 2.57 -26.64
CA SER A 168 5.34 3.08 -27.90
C SER A 168 5.96 4.46 -27.79
N LEU A 169 5.45 5.27 -26.85
CA LEU A 169 5.96 6.61 -26.56
C LEU A 169 6.96 6.62 -25.40
N ASN A 170 7.40 5.46 -24.91
CA ASN A 170 8.38 5.36 -23.83
C ASN A 170 7.96 6.16 -22.56
N TYR A 171 6.67 6.10 -22.21
CA TYR A 171 6.18 6.68 -20.97
C TYR A 171 6.70 5.89 -19.77
N MET A 172 7.16 6.60 -18.74
CA MET A 172 7.60 6.01 -17.49
C MET A 172 6.74 6.47 -16.31
N SER A 173 6.14 5.50 -15.63
CA SER A 173 5.43 5.73 -14.37
C SER A 173 6.44 5.73 -13.23
N LEU A 174 6.43 6.77 -12.41
CA LEU A 174 7.42 7.03 -11.36
C LEU A 174 6.73 7.22 -10.02
N VAL A 175 7.47 7.00 -8.94
CA VAL A 175 6.99 7.26 -7.58
C VAL A 175 7.71 8.48 -7.02
N ASN A 176 6.96 9.39 -6.40
CA ASN A 176 7.50 10.62 -5.83
C ASN A 176 8.48 10.31 -4.68
N ALA A 177 9.44 11.20 -4.42
CA ALA A 177 10.53 10.92 -3.48
C ALA A 177 10.07 10.67 -2.04
N PHE A 178 9.11 11.45 -1.54
CA PHE A 178 8.62 11.34 -0.16
C PHE A 178 7.85 10.04 0.03
N HIS A 179 6.93 9.77 -0.91
CA HIS A 179 6.11 8.56 -0.87
C HIS A 179 6.89 7.30 -1.25
N GLY A 180 7.93 7.42 -2.06
CA GLY A 180 8.76 6.32 -2.54
C GLY A 180 9.39 5.50 -1.41
N HIS A 181 9.85 6.14 -0.35
CA HIS A 181 10.38 5.44 0.84
C HIS A 181 9.35 4.60 1.59
N ALA A 182 8.06 4.85 1.35
CA ALA A 182 6.95 4.11 1.93
C ALA A 182 6.58 2.86 1.12
N HIS A 183 7.20 2.66 -0.04
CA HIS A 183 7.07 1.43 -0.84
C HIS A 183 8.05 0.36 -0.38
N ASN A 184 7.77 -0.91 -0.71
CA ASN A 184 8.72 -1.99 -0.42
C ASN A 184 10.06 -1.77 -1.14
N ARG A 185 11.14 -2.36 -0.62
CA ARG A 185 12.50 -2.10 -1.13
C ARG A 185 12.67 -2.45 -2.61
N LEU A 186 12.07 -3.55 -3.11
CA LEU A 186 12.10 -3.89 -4.54
C LEU A 186 11.46 -2.80 -5.40
N CYS A 187 10.31 -2.28 -4.99
CA CYS A 187 9.66 -1.17 -5.66
C CYS A 187 10.52 0.10 -5.63
N GLN A 188 11.21 0.37 -4.51
CA GLN A 188 12.12 1.51 -4.41
C GLN A 188 13.27 1.40 -5.41
N LEU A 189 13.91 0.25 -5.55
CA LEU A 189 15.02 0.04 -6.48
C LEU A 189 14.62 0.36 -7.93
N ASP A 190 13.38 0.04 -8.31
CA ASP A 190 12.88 0.26 -9.68
C ASP A 190 12.29 1.66 -9.92
N ASN A 191 11.69 2.30 -8.90
CA ASN A 191 10.82 3.47 -9.10
C ASN A 191 11.14 4.69 -8.23
N LEU A 192 12.00 4.56 -7.20
CA LEU A 192 12.38 5.71 -6.38
C LEU A 192 13.22 6.68 -7.19
N THR A 193 12.93 7.98 -7.07
CA THR A 193 13.57 9.03 -7.87
C THR A 193 15.09 9.00 -7.81
N THR A 194 15.67 8.65 -6.67
CA THR A 194 17.13 8.56 -6.46
C THR A 194 17.83 7.51 -7.35
N TYR A 195 17.15 6.42 -7.69
CA TYR A 195 17.73 5.31 -8.47
C TYR A 195 17.37 5.37 -9.96
N VAL A 196 16.51 6.32 -10.35
CA VAL A 196 16.10 6.49 -11.74
C VAL A 196 17.02 7.50 -12.42
N GLU A 197 17.78 7.01 -13.38
CA GLU A 197 18.65 7.84 -14.21
C GLU A 197 17.84 8.90 -14.98
N GLY A 198 18.41 10.11 -15.10
CA GLY A 198 17.81 11.21 -15.84
C GLY A 198 16.84 12.11 -15.09
N LEU A 199 16.46 11.80 -13.84
CA LEU A 199 15.63 12.70 -13.01
C LEU A 199 16.39 13.91 -12.46
N GLY A 200 17.67 13.75 -12.14
CA GLY A 200 18.49 14.80 -11.52
C GLY A 200 17.95 15.17 -10.14
N LEU A 201 17.69 16.47 -9.92
CA LEU A 201 17.18 17.01 -8.64
C LEU A 201 15.65 16.93 -8.50
N GLU A 202 14.97 16.26 -9.43
CA GLU A 202 13.51 16.19 -9.40
C GLU A 202 13.01 15.23 -8.32
N ASP A 203 12.17 15.73 -7.41
CA ASP A 203 11.52 14.94 -6.38
C ASP A 203 10.10 14.48 -6.76
N LEU A 204 9.55 15.03 -7.84
CA LEU A 204 8.17 14.81 -8.31
C LEU A 204 7.09 15.17 -7.29
N GLU A 205 7.40 15.97 -6.26
CA GLU A 205 6.46 16.42 -5.22
C GLU A 205 5.70 17.70 -5.62
N GLY A 206 5.52 17.90 -6.94
CA GLY A 206 4.90 19.10 -7.50
C GLY A 206 3.46 19.32 -7.04
N CYS A 207 2.69 18.23 -6.96
CA CYS A 207 1.29 18.25 -6.53
C CYS A 207 1.16 18.65 -5.06
N GLU A 208 1.96 18.06 -4.16
CA GLU A 208 1.91 18.38 -2.74
C GLU A 208 2.19 19.87 -2.45
N ARG A 209 3.16 20.45 -3.17
CA ARG A 209 3.45 21.88 -3.08
C ARG A 209 2.28 22.74 -3.57
N ALA A 210 1.65 22.33 -4.67
CA ALA A 210 0.46 23.00 -5.20
C ALA A 210 -0.71 22.92 -4.21
N PHE A 211 -0.95 21.74 -3.62
CA PHE A 211 -2.02 21.48 -2.65
C PHE A 211 -1.82 22.25 -1.35
N SER A 212 -0.60 22.27 -0.80
CA SER A 212 -0.26 23.06 0.39
C SER A 212 -0.73 24.52 0.27
N LYS A 213 -0.71 25.08 -0.94
CA LYS A 213 -1.17 26.44 -1.21
C LYS A 213 -2.65 26.52 -1.57
N SER A 214 -3.15 25.63 -2.42
CA SER A 214 -4.57 25.66 -2.84
C SER A 214 -5.52 25.28 -1.72
N ASN A 215 -5.09 24.54 -0.70
CA ASN A 215 -5.94 24.13 0.42
C ASN A 215 -6.47 25.32 1.25
N ALA A 216 -5.86 26.50 1.14
CA ALA A 216 -6.41 27.72 1.70
C ALA A 216 -7.76 28.13 1.09
N LEU A 217 -8.10 27.63 -0.11
CA LEU A 217 -9.38 27.86 -0.77
C LEU A 217 -10.52 27.00 -0.21
N ALA A 218 -10.20 25.88 0.44
CA ALA A 218 -11.20 24.91 0.87
C ALA A 218 -12.35 25.52 1.70
N PRO A 219 -12.11 26.47 2.64
CA PRO A 219 -13.20 27.10 3.38
C PRO A 219 -14.13 27.97 2.52
N SER A 220 -13.58 28.68 1.53
CA SER A 220 -14.36 29.61 0.69
C SER A 220 -15.09 28.93 -0.46
N THR A 221 -14.59 27.79 -0.95
CA THR A 221 -15.21 27.06 -2.06
C THR A 221 -16.22 26.00 -1.63
N ARG A 222 -16.18 25.55 -0.36
CA ARG A 222 -16.99 24.41 0.13
C ARG A 222 -18.50 24.56 -0.02
N TYR A 223 -18.98 25.79 0.13
CA TYR A 223 -20.41 26.16 0.04
C TYR A 223 -20.70 27.12 -1.12
N ALA A 224 -19.71 27.36 -1.98
CA ALA A 224 -19.88 28.25 -3.11
C ALA A 224 -20.71 27.58 -4.21
N LEU A 225 -21.51 28.37 -4.93
CA LEU A 225 -22.15 27.93 -6.17
C LEU A 225 -21.09 27.66 -7.25
N ILE A 226 -21.46 26.83 -8.24
CA ILE A 226 -20.61 26.52 -9.39
C ILE A 226 -20.63 27.73 -10.33
N PHE A 227 -19.60 28.58 -10.25
CA PHE A 227 -19.38 29.66 -11.19
C PHE A 227 -18.27 29.27 -12.18
N PRO A 228 -18.53 29.27 -13.50
CA PRO A 228 -17.55 28.85 -14.50
C PRO A 228 -16.38 29.82 -14.64
N GLU A 229 -16.66 31.12 -14.69
CA GLU A 229 -15.75 32.10 -15.29
C GLU A 229 -14.46 32.33 -14.49
N ASP A 230 -14.42 31.95 -13.21
CA ASP A 230 -13.25 32.07 -12.35
C ASP A 230 -13.15 30.92 -11.34
N ARG A 231 -12.76 29.72 -11.78
CA ARG A 231 -12.48 28.65 -10.81
C ARG A 231 -11.33 29.04 -9.88
N PRO A 232 -11.58 29.21 -8.56
CA PRO A 232 -10.57 29.74 -7.63
C PRO A 232 -9.29 28.90 -7.58
N LEU A 233 -9.41 27.59 -7.81
CA LEU A 233 -8.29 26.67 -7.91
C LEU A 233 -7.37 27.02 -9.09
N HIS A 234 -7.94 27.23 -10.28
CA HIS A 234 -7.18 27.60 -11.48
C HIS A 234 -6.41 28.90 -11.28
N ALA A 235 -7.11 29.95 -10.85
CA ALA A 235 -6.52 31.26 -10.60
C ALA A 235 -5.40 31.18 -9.55
N THR A 236 -5.63 30.43 -8.47
CA THR A 236 -4.64 30.26 -7.40
C THR A 236 -3.39 29.53 -7.92
N LEU A 237 -3.54 28.41 -8.63
CA LEU A 237 -2.39 27.66 -9.17
C LEU A 237 -1.57 28.47 -10.19
N ASN A 238 -2.22 29.35 -10.96
CA ASN A 238 -1.56 30.17 -11.98
C ASN A 238 -0.96 31.47 -11.43
N THR A 239 -1.44 32.02 -10.32
CA THR A 239 -0.93 33.27 -9.72
C THR A 239 0.27 33.07 -8.78
N MET A 240 0.67 31.82 -8.48
CA MET A 240 1.79 31.48 -7.58
C MET A 240 3.21 31.78 -8.12
N MET A 241 3.38 32.76 -9.01
CA MET A 241 4.65 33.04 -9.70
C MET A 241 5.82 33.30 -8.74
N LYS A 242 5.64 34.09 -7.67
CA LYS A 242 6.71 34.43 -6.72
C LYS A 242 7.34 33.18 -6.07
N TRP A 243 6.52 32.20 -5.72
CA TRP A 243 6.99 30.96 -5.12
C TRP A 243 7.72 30.09 -6.15
N LYS A 244 7.17 29.96 -7.36
CA LYS A 244 7.80 29.22 -8.47
C LYS A 244 9.17 29.80 -8.82
N SER A 245 9.31 31.13 -8.88
CA SER A 245 10.59 31.78 -9.17
C SER A 245 11.66 31.48 -8.13
N LYS A 246 11.32 31.51 -6.83
CA LYS A 246 12.29 31.19 -5.76
C LYS A 246 12.69 29.72 -5.79
N PHE A 247 11.73 28.82 -6.03
CA PHE A 247 11.99 27.38 -6.19
C PHE A 247 12.97 27.10 -7.33
N LEU A 248 12.68 27.65 -8.52
CA LEU A 248 13.54 27.50 -9.70
C LEU A 248 14.96 28.06 -9.46
N LEU A 249 15.06 29.25 -8.86
CA LEU A 249 16.35 29.86 -8.56
C LEU A 249 17.18 29.01 -7.59
N ASN A 250 16.54 28.46 -6.56
CA ASN A 250 17.22 27.62 -5.57
C ASN A 250 17.70 26.31 -6.19
N ASN A 251 16.86 25.63 -6.98
CA ASN A 251 17.24 24.41 -7.68
C ASN A 251 18.35 24.67 -8.70
N TYR A 252 18.32 25.80 -9.38
CA TYR A 252 19.39 26.20 -10.30
C TYR A 252 20.73 26.40 -9.55
N LYS A 253 20.71 27.11 -8.42
CA LYS A 253 21.90 27.27 -7.57
C LYS A 253 22.43 25.93 -7.06
N GLN A 254 21.54 25.05 -6.61
CA GLN A 254 21.91 23.70 -6.16
C GLN A 254 22.52 22.88 -7.29
N ALA A 255 21.97 22.94 -8.49
CA ALA A 255 22.52 22.25 -9.66
C ALA A 255 23.91 22.78 -10.02
N LEU A 256 24.13 24.09 -10.00
CA LEU A 256 25.45 24.68 -10.23
C LEU A 256 26.47 24.26 -9.18
N ASP A 257 26.08 24.25 -7.91
CA ASP A 257 26.92 23.79 -6.81
C ASP A 257 27.32 22.32 -6.98
N LEU A 258 26.37 21.45 -7.32
CA LEU A 258 26.63 20.02 -7.58
C LEU A 258 27.51 19.79 -8.81
N LEU A 259 27.33 20.56 -9.88
CA LEU A 259 28.20 20.46 -11.06
C LEU A 259 29.63 20.93 -10.77
N SER A 260 29.78 21.92 -9.89
CA SER A 260 31.10 22.49 -9.54
C SER A 260 31.84 21.63 -8.52
N ASN A 261 31.13 21.16 -7.49
CA ASN A 261 31.72 20.56 -6.28
C ASN A 261 31.39 19.08 -6.13
N GLY A 262 30.38 18.56 -6.83
CA GLY A 262 29.84 17.22 -6.63
C GLY A 262 30.82 16.10 -6.97
N HIS A 263 31.58 16.22 -8.07
CA HIS A 263 32.58 15.22 -8.46
C HIS A 263 33.69 15.08 -7.41
N ALA A 264 34.31 16.20 -7.01
CA ALA A 264 35.34 16.19 -5.98
C ALA A 264 34.81 15.68 -4.62
N THR A 265 33.58 16.06 -4.25
CA THR A 265 32.93 15.57 -3.02
C THR A 265 32.70 14.06 -3.06
N LEU A 266 32.22 13.55 -4.20
CA LEU A 266 31.99 12.13 -4.40
C LEU A 266 33.29 11.33 -4.33
N GLU A 267 34.35 11.77 -5.01
CA GLU A 267 35.66 11.12 -4.99
C GLU A 267 36.25 11.05 -3.57
N GLN A 268 36.15 12.13 -2.80
CA GLN A 268 36.60 12.16 -1.41
C GLN A 268 35.83 11.18 -0.52
N LEU A 269 34.50 11.12 -0.68
CA LEU A 269 33.65 10.19 0.06
C LEU A 269 33.94 8.73 -0.33
N MET A 270 34.10 8.47 -1.62
CA MET A 270 34.47 7.17 -2.15
C MET A 270 35.80 6.69 -1.59
N HIS A 271 36.84 7.53 -1.61
CA HIS A 271 38.13 7.22 -1.00
C HIS A 271 38.00 6.93 0.50
N LYS A 272 37.23 7.74 1.24
CA LYS A 272 37.00 7.53 2.67
C LYS A 272 36.29 6.20 2.98
N LEU A 273 35.40 5.76 2.10
CA LEU A 273 34.64 4.52 2.24
C LEU A 273 35.31 3.31 1.57
N GLY A 274 36.50 3.48 0.96
CA GLY A 274 37.22 2.41 0.28
C GLY A 274 36.60 1.96 -1.04
N VAL A 275 35.80 2.82 -1.69
CA VAL A 275 35.17 2.54 -2.99
C VAL A 275 36.03 3.12 -4.11
N SER A 276 36.49 2.28 -5.04
CA SER A 276 37.42 2.72 -6.10
C SER A 276 36.73 3.13 -7.40
N ASP A 277 35.58 2.54 -7.73
CA ASP A 277 34.87 2.75 -8.99
C ASP A 277 33.41 3.15 -8.74
N PRO A 278 32.90 4.27 -9.29
CA PRO A 278 31.49 4.64 -9.18
C PRO A 278 30.53 3.60 -9.78
N ALA A 279 30.97 2.77 -10.73
CA ALA A 279 30.13 1.71 -11.29
C ALA A 279 29.71 0.68 -10.24
N THR A 280 30.45 0.57 -9.13
CA THR A 280 30.14 -0.29 -7.98
C THR A 280 28.77 0.01 -7.40
N PHE A 281 28.32 1.28 -7.41
CA PHE A 281 27.00 1.63 -6.88
C PHE A 281 25.87 0.97 -7.68
N LYS A 282 26.01 0.90 -9.00
CA LYS A 282 25.04 0.23 -9.87
C LYS A 282 25.08 -1.29 -9.65
N LEU A 283 26.28 -1.86 -9.55
CA LEU A 283 26.45 -3.28 -9.24
C LEU A 283 25.75 -3.67 -7.93
N TRP A 284 25.94 -2.90 -6.85
CA TRP A 284 25.27 -3.17 -5.57
C TRP A 284 23.75 -3.08 -5.67
N LEU A 285 23.20 -2.14 -6.45
CA LEU A 285 21.75 -2.06 -6.67
C LEU A 285 21.23 -3.28 -7.44
N ASP A 286 21.97 -3.74 -8.45
CA ASP A 286 21.62 -4.93 -9.23
C ASP A 286 21.70 -6.20 -8.36
N GLU A 287 22.76 -6.34 -7.56
CA GLU A 287 22.92 -7.43 -6.58
C GLU A 287 21.81 -7.44 -5.53
N GLU A 288 21.45 -6.27 -4.98
CA GLU A 288 20.36 -6.12 -4.02
C GLU A 288 19.02 -6.52 -4.67
N CYS A 289 18.78 -6.11 -5.92
CA CYS A 289 17.57 -6.46 -6.65
C CYS A 289 17.45 -7.98 -6.89
N VAL A 290 18.55 -8.64 -7.30
CA VAL A 290 18.60 -10.10 -7.50
C VAL A 290 18.37 -10.83 -6.18
N TYR A 291 19.04 -10.40 -5.11
CA TYR A 291 18.89 -10.97 -3.78
C TYR A 291 17.44 -10.87 -3.29
N LEU A 292 16.84 -9.68 -3.34
CA LEU A 292 15.47 -9.48 -2.88
C LEU A 292 14.43 -10.23 -3.73
N LYS A 293 14.64 -10.37 -5.04
CA LYS A 293 13.79 -11.20 -5.91
C LYS A 293 13.87 -12.68 -5.53
N SER A 294 15.04 -13.17 -5.14
CA SER A 294 15.21 -14.56 -4.69
C SER A 294 14.46 -14.85 -3.38
N LEU A 295 14.16 -13.83 -2.58
CA LEU A 295 13.43 -13.95 -1.32
C LEU A 295 11.90 -13.86 -1.47
N LEU A 296 11.38 -13.67 -2.68
CA LEU A 296 9.93 -13.57 -2.91
C LEU A 296 9.17 -14.87 -2.63
N CYS A 297 9.86 -16.00 -2.69
CA CYS A 297 9.31 -17.30 -2.36
C CYS A 297 10.24 -17.98 -1.36
N GLU A 298 9.68 -18.34 -0.20
CA GLU A 298 10.38 -19.21 0.74
C GLU A 298 10.73 -20.53 0.02
N PRO A 299 11.96 -21.07 0.16
CA PRO A 299 12.32 -22.35 -0.43
C PRO A 299 11.35 -23.44 0.02
N VAL A 300 10.81 -24.21 -0.94
CA VAL A 300 9.80 -25.26 -0.67
C VAL A 300 10.28 -26.23 0.39
N GLU A 301 11.56 -26.58 0.36
CA GLU A 301 12.20 -27.45 1.35
C GLU A 301 12.14 -26.87 2.77
N GLU A 302 12.45 -25.58 2.94
CA GLU A 302 12.37 -24.90 4.24
C GLU A 302 10.92 -24.82 4.74
N ILE A 303 9.95 -24.57 3.85
CA ILE A 303 8.53 -24.57 4.19
C ILE A 303 8.12 -25.94 4.75
N LEU A 304 8.44 -27.02 4.04
CA LEU A 304 8.09 -28.38 4.45
C LEU A 304 8.76 -28.77 5.77
N GLN A 305 10.02 -28.39 5.98
CA GLN A 305 10.73 -28.63 7.24
C GLN A 305 10.11 -27.85 8.42
N MET A 306 9.71 -26.60 8.19
CA MET A 306 9.01 -25.79 9.20
C MET A 306 7.62 -26.36 9.54
N GLU A 307 6.86 -26.79 8.53
CA GLU A 307 5.56 -27.45 8.73
C GLU A 307 5.72 -28.75 9.49
N TYR A 308 6.70 -29.58 9.10
CA TYR A 308 7.03 -30.81 9.79
C TYR A 308 7.34 -30.57 11.27
N TRP A 309 8.19 -29.59 11.56
CA TRP A 309 8.50 -29.20 12.93
C TRP A 309 7.27 -28.75 13.72
N GLN A 310 6.40 -27.92 13.13
CA GLN A 310 5.17 -27.46 13.78
C GLN A 310 4.22 -28.63 14.09
N TRP A 311 4.08 -29.57 13.16
CA TRP A 311 3.28 -30.78 13.37
C TRP A 311 3.86 -31.69 14.44
N LEU A 312 5.19 -31.81 14.54
CA LEU A 312 5.81 -32.58 15.63
C LEU A 312 5.59 -31.93 17.01
N VAL A 313 5.64 -30.60 17.09
CA VAL A 313 5.31 -29.86 18.32
C VAL A 313 3.85 -30.09 18.71
N SER A 314 2.92 -30.00 17.75
CA SER A 314 1.50 -30.29 17.97
C SER A 314 1.27 -31.74 18.41
N LEU A 315 1.92 -32.70 17.74
CA LEU A 315 1.86 -34.13 18.08
C LEU A 315 2.34 -34.40 19.51
N LYS A 316 3.42 -33.73 19.95
CA LYS A 316 3.92 -33.83 21.32
C LYS A 316 2.90 -33.28 22.32
N GLY A 317 2.22 -32.19 21.98
CA GLY A 317 1.15 -31.60 22.77
C GLY A 317 -0.08 -32.51 22.88
N SER A 318 -0.61 -32.98 21.75
CA SER A 318 -1.80 -33.85 21.70
C SER A 318 -1.54 -35.21 22.36
N ARG A 319 -0.33 -35.76 22.23
CA ARG A 319 0.09 -36.97 22.97
C ARG A 319 0.02 -36.76 24.48
N LYS A 320 0.55 -35.65 24.99
CA LYS A 320 0.52 -35.34 26.43
C LYS A 320 -0.92 -35.15 26.93
N SER A 321 -1.78 -34.50 26.15
CA SER A 321 -3.20 -34.36 26.46
C SER A 321 -3.91 -35.72 26.50
N LEU A 322 -3.61 -36.59 25.55
CA LEU A 322 -4.17 -37.95 25.50
C LEU A 322 -3.72 -38.79 26.71
N GLU A 323 -2.43 -38.78 27.04
CA GLU A 323 -1.89 -39.48 28.22
C GLU A 323 -2.53 -38.98 29.52
N THR A 324 -2.71 -37.66 29.66
CA THR A 324 -3.38 -37.05 30.82
C THR A 324 -4.81 -37.56 30.95
N VAL A 325 -5.56 -37.58 29.85
CA VAL A 325 -6.95 -38.05 29.85
C VAL A 325 -7.03 -39.55 30.14
N LEU A 326 -6.18 -40.37 29.51
CA LEU A 326 -6.14 -41.81 29.75
C LEU A 326 -5.75 -42.15 31.20
N SER A 327 -4.87 -41.36 31.82
CA SER A 327 -4.50 -41.54 33.24
C SER A 327 -5.60 -41.11 34.22
N THR A 328 -6.48 -40.20 33.81
CA THR A 328 -7.61 -39.70 34.62
C THR A 328 -8.88 -40.53 34.40
N TRP A 329 -8.94 -41.30 33.30
CA TRP A 329 -10.09 -42.09 32.93
C TRP A 329 -10.21 -43.35 33.79
N THR A 330 -11.06 -43.30 34.81
CA THR A 330 -11.37 -44.44 35.68
C THR A 330 -12.31 -45.43 34.97
N VAL A 331 -11.88 -46.69 34.84
CA VAL A 331 -12.72 -47.77 34.31
C VAL A 331 -13.87 -48.05 35.29
N VAL A 332 -15.11 -47.96 34.81
CA VAL A 332 -16.30 -48.35 35.58
C VAL A 332 -16.29 -49.87 35.77
N THR A 333 -16.00 -50.32 36.98
CA THR A 333 -16.17 -51.72 37.40
C THR A 333 -17.52 -51.92 38.08
N THR A 334 -18.00 -53.17 38.11
CA THR A 334 -19.30 -53.60 38.67
C THR A 334 -19.57 -53.14 40.11
N HIS A 335 -18.53 -52.74 40.86
CA HIS A 335 -18.62 -52.23 42.22
C HIS A 335 -19.01 -50.74 42.35
N ASN A 336 -18.89 -49.92 41.30
CA ASN A 336 -19.15 -48.47 41.36
C ASN A 336 -20.43 -48.02 40.63
N VAL A 337 -21.23 -48.98 40.14
CA VAL A 337 -22.42 -48.76 39.30
C VAL A 337 -23.53 -48.00 40.03
N ALA A 338 -23.60 -48.08 41.36
CA ALA A 338 -24.70 -47.51 42.14
C ALA A 338 -24.67 -45.96 42.28
N SER A 339 -23.56 -45.29 41.98
CA SER A 339 -23.37 -43.84 42.20
C SER A 339 -23.64 -42.95 40.96
N ILE A 340 -23.81 -43.54 39.76
CA ILE A 340 -23.67 -42.82 38.47
C ILE A 340 -25.03 -42.41 37.85
N GLN A 341 -26.17 -42.82 38.42
CA GLN A 341 -27.48 -42.51 37.84
C GLN A 341 -27.85 -41.01 37.83
N SER A 342 -27.11 -40.13 38.51
CA SER A 342 -27.41 -38.69 38.60
C SER A 342 -26.66 -37.79 37.61
N ASP A 343 -25.64 -38.26 36.86
CA ASP A 343 -24.75 -37.35 36.11
C ASP A 343 -24.39 -37.77 34.67
N GLY A 344 -25.35 -38.37 33.95
CA GLY A 344 -25.15 -38.80 32.56
C GLY A 344 -24.85 -37.68 31.55
N SER A 345 -24.96 -36.40 31.93
CA SER A 345 -24.55 -35.27 31.07
C SER A 345 -23.05 -34.98 31.17
N ALA A 346 -22.47 -35.04 32.38
CA ALA A 346 -21.05 -34.85 32.59
C ALA A 346 -20.23 -35.99 31.99
N THR A 347 -20.72 -37.24 32.11
CA THR A 347 -20.08 -38.42 31.50
C THR A 347 -20.03 -38.32 29.97
N ARG A 348 -21.13 -37.91 29.32
CA ARG A 348 -21.16 -37.71 27.85
C ARG A 348 -20.23 -36.60 27.36
N LYS A 349 -20.12 -35.50 28.12
CA LYS A 349 -19.18 -34.40 27.80
C LYS A 349 -17.72 -34.86 27.94
N ALA A 350 -17.40 -35.62 28.99
CA ALA A 350 -16.07 -36.17 29.20
C ALA A 350 -15.69 -37.18 28.11
N GLU A 351 -16.62 -38.05 27.72
CA GLU A 351 -16.44 -39.01 26.61
C GLU A 351 -16.24 -38.29 25.27
N THR A 352 -17.06 -37.28 24.96
CA THR A 352 -16.91 -36.46 23.74
C THR A 352 -15.54 -35.75 23.71
N MET A 353 -15.10 -35.22 24.84
CA MET A 353 -13.76 -34.62 24.97
C MET A 353 -12.64 -35.64 24.74
N CYS A 354 -12.77 -36.86 25.26
CA CYS A 354 -11.82 -37.94 25.01
C CYS A 354 -11.74 -38.29 23.51
N HIS A 355 -12.90 -38.38 22.84
CA HIS A 355 -12.97 -38.62 21.41
C HIS A 355 -12.25 -37.52 20.61
N HIS A 356 -12.53 -36.25 20.89
CA HIS A 356 -11.86 -35.14 20.22
C HIS A 356 -10.34 -35.14 20.44
N ILE A 357 -9.87 -35.47 21.65
CA ILE A 357 -8.43 -35.54 21.95
C ILE A 357 -7.77 -36.71 21.19
N GLN A 358 -8.43 -37.86 21.10
CA GLN A 358 -7.96 -38.99 20.29
C GLN A 358 -7.94 -38.67 18.78
N GLU A 359 -8.98 -38.00 18.28
CA GLU A 359 -9.08 -37.57 16.89
C GLU A 359 -7.98 -36.57 16.54
N ASN A 360 -7.73 -35.58 17.41
CA ASN A 360 -6.65 -34.62 17.25
C ASN A 360 -5.28 -35.31 17.22
N TYR A 361 -5.00 -36.24 18.15
CA TYR A 361 -3.76 -37.01 18.14
C TYR A 361 -3.58 -37.82 16.85
N LYS A 362 -4.64 -38.50 16.37
CA LYS A 362 -4.59 -39.27 15.11
C LYS A 362 -4.38 -38.35 13.91
N LYS A 363 -5.01 -37.18 13.89
CA LYS A 363 -4.84 -36.16 12.84
C LYS A 363 -3.40 -35.66 12.80
N ASP A 364 -2.84 -35.28 13.94
CA ASP A 364 -1.46 -34.81 14.04
C ASP A 364 -0.47 -35.91 13.63
N LEU A 365 -0.70 -37.16 14.07
CA LEU A 365 0.14 -38.30 13.71
C LEU A 365 0.12 -38.56 12.20
N LYS A 366 -1.06 -38.50 11.59
CA LYS A 366 -1.21 -38.68 10.13
C LYS A 366 -0.48 -37.59 9.35
N ALA A 367 -0.63 -36.32 9.75
CA ALA A 367 0.07 -35.20 9.11
C ALA A 367 1.60 -35.34 9.20
N VAL A 368 2.11 -35.75 10.37
CA VAL A 368 3.54 -36.04 10.58
C VAL A 368 4.03 -37.17 9.66
N GLN A 369 3.28 -38.28 9.55
CA GLN A 369 3.64 -39.42 8.71
C GLN A 369 3.62 -39.09 7.21
N GLU A 370 2.65 -38.28 6.77
CA GLU A 370 2.59 -37.79 5.40
C GLU A 370 3.82 -36.94 5.07
N LEU A 371 4.21 -36.01 5.96
CA LEU A 371 5.40 -35.18 5.78
C LEU A 371 6.71 -35.98 5.86
N GLU A 372 6.79 -37.01 6.72
CA GLU A 372 7.92 -37.95 6.77
C GLU A 372 8.13 -38.64 5.41
N GLY A 373 7.03 -39.02 4.75
CA GLY A 373 7.07 -39.59 3.40
C GLY A 373 7.53 -38.60 2.33
N HIS A 374 7.05 -37.36 2.37
CA HIS A 374 7.43 -36.33 1.38
C HIS A 374 8.89 -35.87 1.53
N LEU A 375 9.39 -35.77 2.77
CA LEU A 375 10.77 -35.35 3.07
C LEU A 375 11.78 -36.51 3.08
N GLY A 376 11.32 -37.76 2.88
CA GLY A 376 12.19 -38.94 2.92
C GLY A 376 12.81 -39.21 4.30
N ILE A 377 12.14 -38.80 5.38
CA ILE A 377 12.63 -38.92 6.74
C ILE A 377 12.41 -40.34 7.24
N THR A 378 13.51 -41.06 7.49
CA THR A 378 13.47 -42.46 7.96
C THR A 378 13.28 -42.57 9.47
N ARG A 379 13.75 -41.57 10.22
CA ARG A 379 13.63 -41.49 11.67
C ARG A 379 13.05 -40.14 12.06
N ARG A 380 11.93 -40.17 12.77
CA ARG A 380 11.26 -39.00 13.33
C ARG A 380 12.23 -38.13 14.15
N TRP A 381 12.21 -36.83 13.90
CA TRP A 381 13.05 -35.89 14.62
C TRP A 381 12.65 -35.78 16.10
N VAL A 382 13.66 -35.66 16.95
CA VAL A 382 13.53 -35.36 18.38
C VAL A 382 14.22 -34.03 18.72
N PRO A 383 13.88 -33.37 19.84
CA PRO A 383 14.43 -32.06 20.20
C PRO A 383 15.97 -31.96 20.26
N GLU A 384 16.63 -33.09 20.47
CA GLU A 384 18.08 -33.21 20.55
C GLU A 384 18.75 -33.29 19.16
N ASP A 385 17.98 -33.55 18.10
CA ASP A 385 18.49 -33.65 16.72
C ASP A 385 18.83 -32.26 16.17
N LYS A 386 19.86 -32.20 15.32
CA LYS A 386 20.32 -30.92 14.71
C LYS A 386 19.27 -30.34 13.77
N GLU A 387 18.60 -31.22 13.04
CA GLU A 387 17.54 -30.90 12.08
C GLU A 387 16.33 -30.27 12.78
N TRP A 388 15.96 -30.81 13.95
CA TRP A 388 14.92 -30.21 14.79
C TRP A 388 15.27 -28.79 15.20
N GLN A 389 16.51 -28.57 15.68
CA GLN A 389 16.97 -27.27 16.15
C GLN A 389 17.07 -26.26 15.01
N ALA A 390 17.54 -26.70 13.83
CA ALA A 390 17.59 -25.89 12.62
C ALA A 390 16.17 -25.45 12.18
N ALA A 391 15.22 -26.39 12.11
CA ALA A 391 13.84 -26.08 11.76
C ALA A 391 13.16 -25.19 12.81
N ALA A 392 13.43 -25.40 14.11
CA ALA A 392 12.97 -24.52 15.17
C ALA A 392 13.45 -23.07 14.98
N HIS A 393 14.73 -22.91 14.61
CA HIS A 393 15.34 -21.62 14.33
C HIS A 393 14.73 -20.96 13.07
N LEU A 394 14.44 -21.73 12.01
CA LEU A 394 13.73 -21.23 10.82
C LEU A 394 12.33 -20.71 11.18
N VAL A 395 11.54 -21.47 11.95
CA VAL A 395 10.21 -21.03 12.41
C VAL A 395 10.29 -19.77 13.27
N ALA A 396 11.30 -19.67 14.15
CA ALA A 396 11.52 -18.49 14.96
C ALA A 396 11.91 -17.26 14.12
N ASN A 397 12.80 -17.41 13.13
CA ASN A 397 13.15 -16.35 12.18
C ASN A 397 11.96 -15.90 11.35
N ARG A 398 11.14 -16.83 10.86
CA ARG A 398 9.92 -16.49 10.10
C ARG A 398 8.96 -15.64 10.93
N LYS A 399 8.73 -16.01 12.19
CA LYS A 399 7.91 -15.22 13.13
C LYS A 399 8.49 -13.83 13.38
N TYR A 400 9.82 -13.72 13.52
CA TYR A 400 10.49 -12.44 13.68
C TYR A 400 10.35 -11.55 12.44
N GLN A 401 10.58 -12.10 11.25
CA GLN A 401 10.42 -11.40 9.98
C GLN A 401 8.98 -10.91 9.79
N TRP A 402 7.98 -11.75 10.03
CA TRP A 402 6.57 -11.32 9.96
C TRP A 402 6.22 -10.23 10.98
N ALA A 403 6.76 -10.31 12.20
CA ALA A 403 6.56 -9.27 13.19
C ALA A 403 7.21 -7.95 12.75
N LEU A 404 8.40 -8.00 12.15
CA LEU A 404 9.08 -6.85 11.58
C LEU A 404 8.29 -6.24 10.41
N ASP A 405 7.85 -7.05 9.45
CA ASP A 405 7.04 -6.62 8.31
C ASP A 405 5.74 -5.94 8.75
N ASN A 406 5.10 -6.47 9.80
CA ASN A 406 3.90 -5.89 10.37
C ASN A 406 4.17 -4.51 11.01
N VAL A 407 5.27 -4.38 11.77
CA VAL A 407 5.69 -3.09 12.33
C VAL A 407 5.97 -2.08 11.23
N GLU A 408 6.74 -2.46 10.21
CA GLU A 408 7.04 -1.60 9.05
C GLU A 408 5.76 -1.13 8.37
N CYS A 409 4.84 -2.04 8.06
CA CYS A 409 3.58 -1.74 7.41
C CYS A 409 2.73 -0.72 8.20
N LEU A 410 2.64 -0.90 9.53
CA LEU A 410 1.89 0.01 10.40
C LEU A 410 2.55 1.39 10.51
N VAL A 411 3.89 1.46 10.59
CA VAL A 411 4.63 2.73 10.63
C VAL A 411 4.47 3.49 9.31
N VAL A 412 4.61 2.80 8.17
CA VAL A 412 4.36 3.36 6.84
C VAL A 412 2.94 3.92 6.74
N SER A 413 1.95 3.15 7.20
CA SER A 413 0.55 3.56 7.23
C SER A 413 0.33 4.83 8.07
N GLN A 414 0.96 4.90 9.24
CA GLN A 414 0.92 6.08 10.11
C GLN A 414 1.49 7.32 9.42
N ILE A 415 2.59 7.19 8.65
CA ILE A 415 3.19 8.32 7.92
C ILE A 415 2.21 8.86 6.85
N PHE A 416 1.54 7.99 6.10
CA PHE A 416 0.51 8.38 5.13
C PHE A 416 -0.74 9.00 5.77
N GLU A 417 -1.04 8.68 7.02
CA GLU A 417 -2.14 9.34 7.75
C GLU A 417 -1.74 10.67 8.34
N LEU A 418 -0.50 10.78 8.85
CA LEU A 418 0.06 12.03 9.35
C LEU A 418 0.16 13.09 8.24
N SER A 419 0.45 12.70 6.99
CA SER A 419 0.41 13.65 5.86
C SER A 419 -0.98 14.26 5.66
N LYS A 420 -2.06 13.49 5.91
CA LYS A 420 -3.45 13.98 5.84
C LYS A 420 -3.83 14.87 7.03
N MET A 421 -3.13 14.76 8.17
CA MET A 421 -3.42 15.58 9.37
C MET A 421 -3.20 17.07 9.13
N ASN A 422 -2.30 17.43 8.22
CA ASN A 422 -1.98 18.82 7.88
C ASN A 422 -2.86 19.41 6.77
N GLN A 423 -3.94 18.74 6.36
CA GLN A 423 -4.91 19.31 5.42
C GLN A 423 -5.62 20.51 6.09
N SER A 424 -5.27 21.73 5.66
CA SER A 424 -5.89 22.96 6.13
C SER A 424 -7.36 23.00 5.73
N GLY A 425 -8.23 23.46 6.64
CA GLY A 425 -9.69 23.52 6.40
C GLY A 425 -10.46 22.26 6.83
N THR A 426 -9.79 21.29 7.46
CA THR A 426 -10.41 20.09 8.04
C THR A 426 -11.31 20.48 9.23
N GLY A 427 -12.62 20.26 9.12
CA GLY A 427 -13.58 20.56 10.18
C GLY A 427 -13.27 19.82 11.49
N TYR A 428 -13.65 20.38 12.64
CA TYR A 428 -13.34 19.83 13.97
C TYR A 428 -13.68 18.33 14.12
N LYS A 429 -14.82 17.88 13.57
CA LYS A 429 -15.22 16.47 13.58
C LYS A 429 -14.26 15.56 12.82
N LEU A 430 -13.77 15.98 11.65
CA LEU A 430 -12.83 15.20 10.84
C LEU A 430 -11.43 15.19 11.48
N ARG A 431 -10.98 16.29 12.08
CA ARG A 431 -9.76 16.31 12.91
C ARG A 431 -9.85 15.36 14.11
N LYS A 432 -11.02 15.28 14.77
CA LYS A 432 -11.25 14.33 15.86
C LYS A 432 -11.24 12.87 15.37
N HIS A 433 -11.77 12.61 14.17
CA HIS A 433 -11.68 11.28 13.55
C HIS A 433 -10.25 10.89 13.19
N ILE A 434 -9.48 11.79 12.56
CA ILE A 434 -8.06 11.57 12.27
C ILE A 434 -7.28 11.34 13.57
N GLY A 435 -7.50 12.17 14.59
CA GLY A 435 -6.87 12.01 15.90
C GLY A 435 -7.20 10.66 16.57
N LYS A 436 -8.45 10.19 16.46
CA LYS A 436 -8.85 8.85 16.94
C LYS A 436 -8.18 7.73 16.14
N ALA A 437 -8.15 7.82 14.81
CA ALA A 437 -7.48 6.85 13.95
C ALA A 437 -5.99 6.75 14.31
N LEU A 438 -5.30 7.89 14.47
CA LEU A 438 -3.90 7.94 14.89
C LEU A 438 -3.68 7.34 16.28
N GLN A 439 -4.62 7.51 17.22
CA GLN A 439 -4.56 6.86 18.54
C GLN A 439 -4.72 5.34 18.42
N THR A 440 -5.68 4.87 17.63
CA THR A 440 -5.89 3.44 17.36
C THR A 440 -4.66 2.81 16.69
N HIS A 441 -4.07 3.51 15.73
CA HIS A 441 -2.87 3.05 15.02
C HIS A 441 -1.63 3.07 15.91
N SER A 442 -1.47 4.08 16.76
CA SER A 442 -0.41 4.09 17.79
C SER A 442 -0.51 2.89 18.72
N ALA A 443 -1.72 2.53 19.18
CA ALA A 443 -1.92 1.32 19.97
C ALA A 443 -1.56 0.04 19.20
N ALA A 444 -1.96 -0.06 17.92
CA ALA A 444 -1.60 -1.18 17.05
C ALA A 444 -0.08 -1.30 16.85
N ILE A 445 0.63 -0.18 16.64
CA ILE A 445 2.08 -0.14 16.54
C ILE A 445 2.73 -0.62 17.84
N CYS A 446 2.25 -0.17 19.01
CA CYS A 446 2.75 -0.65 20.30
C CYS A 446 2.58 -2.17 20.46
N THR A 447 1.43 -2.73 20.05
CA THR A 447 1.21 -4.18 20.08
C THR A 447 2.15 -4.91 19.12
N ALA A 448 2.31 -4.42 17.89
CA ALA A 448 3.21 -5.00 16.91
C ALA A 448 4.67 -4.94 17.38
N LEU A 449 5.10 -3.84 18.01
CA LEU A 449 6.42 -3.70 18.62
C LEU A 449 6.63 -4.69 19.78
N SER A 450 5.60 -4.95 20.59
CA SER A 450 5.67 -5.97 21.64
C SER A 450 5.86 -7.38 21.06
N GLN A 451 5.15 -7.70 19.97
CA GLN A 451 5.31 -8.97 19.25
C GLN A 451 6.71 -9.09 18.63
N TYR A 452 7.19 -8.02 17.99
CA TYR A 452 8.54 -7.92 17.44
C TYR A 452 9.60 -8.16 18.52
N ASN A 453 9.52 -7.45 19.65
CA ASN A 453 10.47 -7.61 20.76
C ASN A 453 10.44 -9.03 21.35
N THR A 454 9.25 -9.65 21.42
CA THR A 454 9.10 -11.02 21.88
C THR A 454 9.77 -12.01 20.93
N ALA A 455 9.58 -11.84 19.62
CA ALA A 455 10.19 -12.68 18.59
C ALA A 455 11.72 -12.46 18.52
N ALA A 456 12.20 -11.21 18.65
CA ALA A 456 13.62 -10.88 18.70
C ALA A 456 14.33 -11.55 19.88
N LYS A 457 13.72 -11.47 21.07
CA LYS A 457 14.23 -12.12 22.28
C LYS A 457 14.32 -13.64 22.14
N ALA A 458 13.37 -14.26 21.43
CA ALA A 458 13.40 -15.71 21.16
C ALA A 458 14.58 -16.14 20.26
N LEU A 459 15.17 -15.20 19.50
CA LEU A 459 16.34 -15.40 18.65
C LEU A 459 17.65 -14.89 19.28
N GLY A 460 17.61 -14.33 20.50
CA GLY A 460 18.76 -13.74 21.16
C GLY A 460 19.23 -12.41 20.57
N ARG A 461 18.32 -11.65 19.95
CA ARG A 461 18.57 -10.32 19.38
C ARG A 461 18.14 -9.19 20.32
#